data_AF-A0A1B7WW99-F1
#
_entry.id   AF-A0A1B7WW99-F1
#
_cell.length_a   1.000
_cell.length_b   1.000
_cell.length_c   1.000
_cell.angle_alpha   90.00
_cell.angle_beta   90.00
_cell.angle_gamma   90.00
#
_symmetry.space_group_name_H-M   'P 1'
#
loop_
_entity.id
_entity.type
_entity.pdbx_description
1 polymer ?
#
loop_
_entity_poly.entity_id
_entity_poly.type
_entity_poly.pdbx_seq_one_letter_code
_entity_poly.pdbx_strand_id
1 'polypeptide(L)' 'MSNSNPTQAQVILDHLLSGKPLTALDALNEYGCFRLAARVHELRRAGHDIQEVMVSSKAGKRHAQYFIRTFQLEAA' A
#
# COMPACT_ATOMS: atom_id res chain seq x y z
N MET A 1 14.63 0.73 -27.21
CA MET A 1 13.31 0.83 -26.56
C MET A 1 13.48 0.27 -25.14
N SER A 2 13.37 1.09 -24.09
CA SER A 2 13.57 0.61 -22.72
C SER A 2 12.28 -0.03 -22.22
N ASN A 3 12.27 -1.36 -22.08
CA ASN A 3 11.17 -2.10 -21.44
C ASN A 3 11.39 -2.08 -19.93
N SER A 4 11.08 -0.96 -19.28
CA SER A 4 11.20 -0.85 -17.82
C SER A 4 9.86 -1.24 -17.19
N ASN A 5 9.72 -2.51 -16.81
CA ASN A 5 8.59 -2.92 -15.96
C ASN A 5 8.62 -2.10 -14.67
N PRO A 6 7.47 -1.59 -14.19
CA PRO A 6 7.42 -0.83 -12.95
C PRO A 6 7.91 -1.71 -11.79
N THR A 7 8.63 -1.11 -10.85
CA THR A 7 9.08 -1.84 -9.66
C THR A 7 7.88 -2.22 -8.79
N GLN A 8 8.01 -3.27 -7.96
CA GLN A 8 6.96 -3.59 -7.00
C GLN A 8 6.63 -2.40 -6.09
N ALA A 9 7.63 -1.59 -5.68
CA ALA A 9 7.38 -0.40 -4.88
C ALA A 9 6.49 0.61 -5.61
N GLN A 10 6.72 0.83 -6.91
CA GLN A 10 5.92 1.75 -7.72
C GLN A 10 4.47 1.26 -7.85
N VAL A 11 4.26 -0.03 -8.14
CA VAL A 11 2.90 -0.59 -8.26
C VAL A 11 2.13 -0.46 -6.95
N ILE A 12 2.78 -0.71 -5.81
CA ILE A 12 2.16 -0.53 -4.48
C ILE A 12 1.84 0.95 -4.23
N LEU A 13 2.75 1.86 -4.59
CA LEU A 13 2.51 3.29 -4.44
C LEU A 13 1.30 3.75 -5.26
N ASP A 14 1.22 3.34 -6.53
CA ASP A 14 0.12 3.71 -7.42
C ASP A 14 -1.23 3.21 -6.88
N HIS A 15 -1.28 1.99 -6.32
CA HIS A 15 -2.48 1.49 -5.65
C HIS A 15 -2.87 2.37 -4.45
N LEU A 16 -1.93 2.69 -3.56
CA LEU A 16 -2.21 3.48 -2.36
C LEU A 16 -2.63 4.91 -2.71
N LEU A 17 -2.01 5.52 -3.72
CA LEU A 17 -2.35 6.86 -4.24
C LEU A 17 -3.74 6.90 -4.89
N SER A 18 -4.27 5.77 -5.34
CA SER A 18 -5.67 5.68 -5.81
C SER A 18 -6.70 5.82 -4.68
N GLY A 19 -6.25 5.96 -3.43
CA GLY A 19 -7.10 6.08 -2.24
C GLY A 19 -7.58 4.74 -1.70
N LYS A 20 -7.13 3.62 -2.29
CA LYS A 20 -7.50 2.28 -1.85
C LYS A 20 -6.52 1.76 -0.80
N PRO A 21 -7.03 1.22 0.32
CA PRO A 21 -6.19 0.57 1.30
C PRO A 21 -5.73 -0.81 0.81
N LEU A 22 -4.58 -1.27 1.29
CA LEU A 22 -3.98 -2.52 0.85
C LEU A 22 -3.47 -3.36 2.02
N THR A 23 -3.85 -4.63 2.09
CA THR A 23 -3.27 -5.60 3.02
C THR A 23 -2.15 -6.41 2.36
N ALA A 24 -1.34 -7.12 3.16
CA ALA A 24 -0.31 -8.01 2.62
C ALA A 24 -0.89 -9.13 1.74
N LEU A 25 -2.13 -9.59 2.02
CA LEU A 25 -2.80 -10.60 1.22
C LEU A 25 -3.29 -10.03 -0.11
N ASP A 26 -3.85 -8.81 -0.10
CA ASP A 26 -4.25 -8.10 -1.32
C ASP A 26 -3.02 -7.86 -2.22
N ALA A 27 -1.92 -7.39 -1.64
CA ALA A 27 -0.68 -7.16 -2.38
C ALA A 27 -0.08 -8.45 -2.99
N LEU A 28 -0.23 -9.59 -2.31
CA LEU A 28 0.16 -10.89 -2.83
C LEU A 28 -0.74 -11.30 -4.00
N ASN A 29 -2.06 -11.21 -3.83
CA ASN A 29 -3.04 -11.68 -4.81
C ASN A 29 -3.09 -10.80 -6.07
N GLU A 30 -3.00 -9.48 -5.92
CA GLU A 30 -3.12 -8.52 -7.03
C GLU A 30 -1.77 -8.27 -7.73
N TYR A 31 -0.66 -8.27 -6.99
CA TYR A 31 0.63 -7.78 -7.49
C TYR A 31 1.79 -8.77 -7.31
N GLY A 32 1.55 -9.95 -6.74
CA GLY A 32 2.61 -10.92 -6.44
C GLY A 32 3.64 -10.38 -5.42
N CYS A 33 3.25 -9.41 -4.58
CA CYS A 33 4.17 -8.77 -3.62
C CYS A 33 4.13 -9.48 -2.26
N PHE A 34 5.06 -10.41 -2.04
CA PHE A 34 5.22 -11.13 -0.76
C PHE A 34 5.72 -10.26 0.39
N ARG A 35 6.30 -9.09 0.11
CA ARG A 35 7.00 -8.23 1.09
C ARG A 35 6.43 -6.82 1.14
N LEU A 36 5.10 -6.71 1.27
CA LEU A 36 4.42 -5.41 1.31
C LEU A 36 5.03 -4.44 2.34
N ALA A 37 5.28 -4.90 3.57
CA ALA A 37 5.84 -4.05 4.63
C ALA A 37 7.21 -3.44 4.26
N ALA A 38 8.06 -4.19 3.54
CA ALA A 38 9.35 -3.67 3.09
C ALA A 38 9.19 -2.60 2.01
N ARG A 39 8.25 -2.80 1.07
CA ARG A 39 7.92 -1.80 0.04
C ARG A 39 7.35 -0.54 0.67
N VAL A 40 6.43 -0.67 1.61
CA VAL A 40 5.89 0.48 2.36
C VAL A 40 6.99 1.21 3.13
N HIS A 41 7.94 0.49 3.75
CA HIS A 41 9.07 1.12 4.44
C HIS A 41 9.97 1.94 3.47
N GLU A 42 10.27 1.40 2.28
CA GLU A 42 10.99 2.13 1.23
C GLU A 42 10.22 3.40 0.80
N LEU A 43 8.91 3.30 0.61
CA LEU A 43 8.06 4.43 0.21
C LEU A 43 7.95 5.50 1.32
N ARG A 44 7.85 5.09 2.59
CA ARG A 44 7.91 6.03 3.74
C ARG A 44 9.24 6.77 3.76
N ARG A 45 10.36 6.07 3.54
CA ARG A 45 11.69 6.70 3.43
C ARG A 45 11.83 7.63 2.22
N ALA A 46 11.05 7.40 1.16
CA ALA A 46 10.96 8.29 0.00
C ALA A 46 10.04 9.49 0.24
N GLY A 47 9.37 9.60 1.39
CA GLY A 47 8.55 10.76 1.78
C GLY A 47 7.05 10.57 1.60
N HIS A 48 6.56 9.38 1.25
CA HIS A 48 5.13 9.12 1.15
C HIS A 48 4.49 8.92 2.53
N ASP A 49 3.43 9.67 2.81
CA ASP A 49 2.68 9.57 4.07
C ASP A 49 1.72 8.37 4.06
N ILE A 50 2.29 7.17 4.23
CA ILE A 50 1.56 5.90 4.28
C ILE A 50 1.32 5.51 5.73
N GLN A 51 0.06 5.46 6.12
CA GLN A 51 -0.41 5.07 7.44
C GLN A 51 -0.78 3.59 7.48
N GLU A 52 -0.93 3.04 8.68
CA GLU A 52 -1.36 1.65 8.88
C GLU A 52 -2.37 1.53 10.02
N VAL A 53 -3.29 0.58 9.88
CA VAL A 53 -4.19 0.15 10.94
C VAL A 53 -4.19 -1.37 11.04
N MET A 54 -4.43 -1.89 12.24
CA MET A 54 -4.58 -3.33 12.46
C MET A 54 -6.04 -3.73 12.27
N VAL A 55 -6.31 -4.56 11.27
CA VAL A 55 -7.65 -5.09 10.97
C VAL A 55 -7.73 -6.57 11.34
N SER A 56 -8.91 -7.03 11.74
CA SER A 56 -9.17 -8.44 12.07
C SER A 56 -9.81 -9.14 10.88
N SER A 57 -9.29 -10.30 10.51
CA SER A 57 -9.94 -11.17 9.52
C SER A 57 -11.18 -11.84 10.13
N LYS A 58 -12.01 -12.45 9.28
CA LYS A 58 -13.15 -13.27 9.71
C LYS A 58 -12.76 -14.41 10.66
N ALA A 59 -11.50 -14.87 10.60
CA ALA A 59 -10.94 -15.90 11.47
C ALA A 59 -10.29 -15.33 12.76
N GLY A 60 -10.48 -14.04 13.05
CA GLY A 60 -9.93 -13.38 14.24
C GLY A 60 -8.44 -13.03 14.18
N LYS A 61 -7.75 -13.32 13.06
CA LYS A 61 -6.32 -12.98 12.90
C LYS A 61 -6.17 -11.49 12.57
N ARG A 62 -5.30 -10.82 13.33
CA ARG A 62 -4.97 -9.40 13.11
C ARG A 62 -3.86 -9.24 12.07
N HIS A 63 -4.03 -8.31 11.15
CA HIS A 63 -3.03 -7.98 10.13
C HIS A 63 -3.05 -6.49 9.80
N ALA A 64 -1.95 -5.97 9.27
CA ALA A 64 -1.85 -4.57 8.88
C ALA A 64 -2.57 -4.31 7.55
N GLN A 65 -3.26 -3.18 7.50
CA GLN A 65 -3.80 -2.57 6.30
C GLN A 65 -3.19 -1.18 6.14
N TYR A 66 -2.62 -0.89 4.97
CA TYR A 66 -1.91 0.34 4.68
C TYR A 66 -2.76 1.25 3.79
N PHE A 67 -2.66 2.57 3.97
CA PHE A 67 -3.37 3.56 3.16
C PHE A 67 -2.58 4.87 3.11
N ILE A 68 -2.77 5.65 2.05
CA ILE A 68 -2.20 7.00 1.97
C ILE A 68 -3.03 7.94 2.85
N ARG A 69 -2.38 8.80 3.65
CA ARG A 69 -3.08 9.89 4.33
C ARG A 69 -3.39 10.98 3.30
N THR A 70 -4.53 10.87 2.62
CA THR A 70 -5.03 11.99 1.83
C THR A 70 -5.60 13.03 2.78
N PHE A 71 -5.07 14.25 2.77
CA PHE A 71 -5.80 15.41 3.29
C PHE A 71 -6.97 15.65 2.35
N GLN A 72 -8.17 15.21 2.74
CA GLN A 72 -9.38 15.69 2.08
C GLN A 72 -9.56 17.14 2.49
N LEU A 73 -9.20 18.07 1.60
CA LEU A 73 -9.80 19.40 1.63
C LEU A 73 -11.26 19.18 1.27
N GLU A 74 -12.14 19.16 2.27
CA GLU A 74 -13.57 19.32 2.04
C GLU A 74 -13.74 20.68 1.34
N ALA A 75 -14.07 20.62 0.05
CA ALA A 75 -14.57 21.79 -0.66
C ALA A 75 -15.92 22.16 -0.03
N ALA A 76 -16.03 23.45 0.28
CA ALA A 76 -17.14 24.17 0.90
C ALA A 76 -18.56 23.72 0.51
#